data_AF-A0A7S3WD07-F1
#
_entry.id   AF-A0A7S3WD07-F1
#
_cell.length_a   1.000
_cell.length_b   1.000
_cell.length_c   1.000
_cell.angle_alpha   90.00
_cell.angle_beta   90.00
_cell.angle_gamma   90.00
#
_symmetry.space_group_name_H-M   'P 1'
#
loop_
_entity.id
_entity.type
_entity.pdbx_description
1 polymer ?
#
loop_
_entity_poly.entity_id
_entity_poly.type
_entity_poly.pdbx_seq_one_letter_code
_entity_poly.pdbx_strand_id
1 'polypeptide(L)'
;FFDRWPMGAILQLALASLLWLQPRAPHHLLGRAPLLSGAGCGVAGCRRRTPTALAPTLSLAAPSSSFAAGPELSVFELCADGRVTPYQSTLTSMHTRLGVRLSARDVRLLRSSTPVLAVRPGFVLFDLGEAKGVLLHDRVVMVGSDRQKVRTIGEEVQHRLDALSRADGAEEYPFEVRVLEAVYELSFTLLEQSLQRLTGLINDLLTALTDSSPAQSDSRRGAALGQLLPLQISLNDLRTRARRLTEILQEVLENEDELAGMCLSLLERRKQSVPPAGIATAAATAASSTAADVSAAAAIGAGGAADGGAAAVAREGRDADTESEAEAEAEAAA
;
A
#
# COMPACT_ATOMS: atom_id res chain seq x y z
N PHE A 1 -12.59 -15.24 -8.33
CA PHE A 1 -11.30 -14.51 -8.18
C PHE A 1 -11.28 -13.70 -6.89
N PHE A 2 -12.38 -13.08 -6.46
CA PHE A 2 -12.45 -12.29 -5.20
C PHE A 2 -12.69 -13.10 -3.91
N ASP A 3 -13.32 -14.27 -3.95
CA ASP A 3 -13.60 -15.08 -2.72
C ASP A 3 -12.38 -15.76 -2.08
N ARG A 4 -11.20 -15.60 -2.65
CA ARG A 4 -9.96 -16.25 -2.18
C ARG A 4 -8.95 -15.30 -1.54
N TRP A 5 -9.26 -14.00 -1.44
CA TRP A 5 -8.31 -13.05 -0.90
C TRP A 5 -8.27 -13.13 0.64
N PRO A 6 -7.10 -13.38 1.28
CA PRO A 6 -6.95 -13.34 2.73
C PRO A 6 -7.21 -11.93 3.31
N MET A 7 -7.24 -10.90 2.45
CA MET A 7 -7.77 -9.59 2.81
C MET A 7 -9.17 -9.67 3.44
N GLY A 8 -10.01 -10.66 3.12
CA GLY A 8 -11.31 -10.82 3.77
C GLY A 8 -11.23 -10.97 5.30
N ALA A 9 -10.25 -11.71 5.81
CA ALA A 9 -10.06 -11.90 7.25
C ALA A 9 -9.45 -10.65 7.91
N ILE A 10 -8.52 -9.98 7.23
CA ILE A 10 -7.88 -8.73 7.71
C ILE A 10 -8.89 -7.56 7.66
N LEU A 11 -9.72 -7.46 6.61
CA LEU A 11 -10.82 -6.51 6.52
C LEU A 11 -11.90 -6.83 7.56
N GLN A 12 -12.23 -8.10 7.82
CA GLN A 12 -13.19 -8.47 8.86
C GLN A 12 -12.68 -8.13 10.26
N LEU A 13 -11.39 -8.31 10.54
CA LEU A 13 -10.77 -7.91 11.81
C LEU A 13 -10.66 -6.38 11.93
N ALA A 14 -10.34 -5.67 10.85
CA ALA A 14 -10.32 -4.22 10.81
C ALA A 14 -11.74 -3.62 10.95
N LEU A 15 -12.74 -4.21 10.29
CA LEU A 15 -14.15 -3.83 10.40
C LEU A 15 -14.72 -4.18 11.78
N ALA A 16 -14.34 -5.32 12.37
CA ALA A 16 -14.73 -5.70 13.73
C ALA A 16 -14.12 -4.73 14.76
N SER A 17 -12.87 -4.32 14.58
CA SER A 17 -12.20 -3.30 15.41
C SER A 17 -12.83 -1.90 15.25
N LEU A 18 -13.32 -1.58 14.05
CA LEU A 18 -14.11 -0.36 13.78
C LEU A 18 -15.51 -0.40 14.40
N LEU A 19 -16.13 -1.58 14.49
CA LEU A 19 -17.43 -1.76 15.16
C LEU A 19 -17.34 -1.51 16.67
N TRP A 20 -16.19 -1.83 17.27
CA TRP A 20 -15.87 -1.50 18.66
C TRP A 20 -15.56 -0.01 18.90
N LEU A 21 -15.21 0.74 17.86
CA LEU A 21 -14.90 2.19 17.93
C LEU A 21 -16.10 3.11 17.69
N GLN A 22 -17.30 2.57 17.45
CA GLN A 22 -18.52 3.37 17.36
C GLN A 22 -18.95 3.83 18.76
N PRO A 23 -18.92 5.15 19.07
CA PRO A 23 -19.49 5.63 20.32
C PRO A 23 -20.99 5.40 20.28
N ARG A 24 -21.49 4.58 21.20
CA ARG A 24 -22.91 4.40 21.49
C ARG A 24 -23.46 5.76 21.89
N ALA A 25 -24.12 6.46 20.96
CA ALA A 25 -24.64 7.80 21.20
C ALA A 25 -25.63 7.77 22.38
N PRO A 26 -25.49 8.64 23.39
CA PRO A 26 -26.52 8.82 24.40
C PRO A 26 -27.70 9.59 23.78
N HIS A 27 -28.84 8.93 23.69
CA HIS A 27 -30.12 9.57 23.41
C HIS A 27 -30.52 10.47 24.58
N HIS A 28 -30.31 11.78 24.47
CA HIS A 28 -31.05 12.74 25.29
C HIS A 28 -31.47 13.99 24.50
N LEU A 29 -32.79 14.03 24.25
CA LEU A 29 -33.71 15.16 24.28
C LEU A 29 -33.13 16.53 24.66
N LEU A 30 -33.32 17.52 23.79
CA LEU A 30 -33.62 18.95 24.03
C LEU A 30 -33.54 19.62 22.63
N GLY A 31 -34.54 20.31 22.11
CA GLY A 31 -35.23 21.46 22.67
C GLY A 31 -35.23 22.49 21.55
N ARG A 32 -36.41 22.74 20.97
CA ARG A 32 -36.63 23.45 19.72
C ARG A 32 -36.81 24.96 19.98
N ALA A 33 -36.27 25.79 19.07
CA ALA A 33 -36.66 27.18 18.71
C ALA A 33 -36.08 28.37 19.52
N PRO A 34 -36.10 29.63 18.99
CA PRO A 34 -35.99 30.07 17.57
C PRO A 34 -35.04 31.28 17.33
N LEU A 35 -34.91 31.59 16.04
CA LEU A 35 -34.26 32.72 15.36
C LEU A 35 -34.96 34.09 15.59
N LEU A 36 -34.18 35.16 15.75
CA LEU A 36 -34.47 36.55 15.34
C LEU A 36 -33.11 37.22 15.07
N SER A 37 -32.70 37.48 13.82
CA SER A 37 -33.12 38.57 12.91
C SER A 37 -32.96 39.96 13.50
N GLY A 38 -31.93 40.67 13.05
CA GLY A 38 -31.65 42.08 13.37
C GLY A 38 -30.77 42.69 12.29
N ALA A 39 -31.42 43.36 11.33
CA ALA A 39 -30.83 44.11 10.23
C ALA A 39 -30.50 45.58 10.63
N GLY A 40 -29.62 46.22 9.86
CA GLY A 40 -29.44 47.68 9.81
C GLY A 40 -27.99 48.05 9.52
N CYS A 41 -27.55 48.25 8.27
CA CYS A 41 -27.71 49.41 7.38
C CYS A 41 -26.90 50.66 7.74
N GLY A 42 -25.99 51.02 6.82
CA GLY A 42 -25.68 52.40 6.44
C GLY A 42 -24.24 52.87 6.73
N VAL A 43 -23.56 53.72 5.94
CA VAL A 43 -23.77 54.44 4.67
C VAL A 43 -22.39 55.07 4.31
N ALA A 44 -22.13 55.27 3.01
CA ALA A 44 -21.13 56.18 2.41
C ALA A 44 -19.64 55.86 2.61
N GLY A 45 -18.74 56.05 1.66
CA GLY A 45 -18.78 56.73 0.37
C GLY A 45 -17.34 57.15 0.00
N CYS A 46 -17.16 57.56 -1.26
CA CYS A 46 -16.03 58.35 -1.77
C CYS A 46 -14.75 57.67 -2.32
N ARG A 47 -14.62 57.87 -3.64
CA ARG A 47 -13.47 58.46 -4.36
C ARG A 47 -12.38 57.53 -4.91
N ARG A 48 -12.46 57.37 -6.24
CA ARG A 48 -11.33 57.18 -7.17
C ARG A 48 -10.21 58.19 -6.89
N ARG A 49 -8.97 57.71 -6.80
CA ARG A 49 -7.78 58.36 -7.39
C ARG A 49 -6.78 57.29 -7.81
N THR A 50 -6.43 57.31 -9.08
CA THR A 50 -5.16 56.76 -9.59
C THR A 50 -4.00 57.55 -8.98
N PRO A 51 -2.82 56.93 -8.91
CA PRO A 51 -1.68 57.60 -9.51
C PRO A 51 -0.82 56.68 -10.38
N THR A 52 -0.36 57.33 -11.43
CA THR A 52 0.60 56.93 -12.45
C THR A 52 2.01 56.77 -11.86
N ALA A 53 2.73 55.76 -12.38
CA ALA A 53 4.18 55.61 -12.49
C ALA A 53 5.05 55.67 -11.22
N LEU A 54 5.82 54.61 -10.99
CA LEU A 54 7.27 54.58 -11.23
C LEU A 54 7.74 53.11 -11.19
N ALA A 55 8.29 52.65 -12.30
CA ALA A 55 8.84 51.32 -12.46
C ALA A 55 10.19 51.21 -11.74
N PRO A 56 10.43 50.18 -10.91
CA PRO A 56 11.76 49.65 -10.73
C PRO A 56 11.99 48.58 -11.81
N THR A 57 13.03 48.79 -12.60
CA THR A 57 13.61 47.80 -13.51
C THR A 57 13.81 46.47 -12.78
N LEU A 58 12.92 45.50 -13.04
CA LEU A 58 13.14 44.11 -12.68
C LEU A 58 14.33 43.64 -13.51
N SER A 59 15.50 43.66 -12.87
CA SER A 59 16.67 42.95 -13.34
C SER A 59 16.27 41.48 -13.53
N LEU A 60 16.31 41.04 -14.79
CA LEU A 60 16.09 39.68 -15.21
C LEU A 60 17.27 38.82 -14.73
N ALA A 61 17.38 38.64 -13.42
CA ALA A 61 18.21 37.61 -12.85
C ALA A 61 17.50 36.29 -13.14
N ALA A 62 18.08 35.52 -14.08
CA ALA A 62 17.69 34.16 -14.35
C ALA A 62 17.46 33.43 -13.01
N PRO A 63 16.32 32.74 -12.81
CA PRO A 63 16.17 31.88 -11.65
C PRO A 63 17.25 30.81 -11.77
N SER A 64 18.32 31.01 -10.99
CA SER A 64 19.35 30.03 -10.76
C SER A 64 18.63 28.78 -10.28
N SER A 65 18.80 27.70 -11.03
CA SER A 65 18.22 26.39 -10.82
C SER A 65 18.60 25.83 -9.44
N SER A 66 17.91 26.25 -8.39
CA SER A 66 18.00 25.69 -7.04
C SER A 66 17.08 24.48 -6.84
N PHE A 67 16.44 23.99 -7.91
CA PHE A 67 15.67 22.74 -7.91
C PHE A 67 16.53 21.46 -7.74
N ALA A 68 17.85 21.60 -7.66
CA ALA A 68 18.80 20.51 -7.90
C ALA A 68 19.32 19.76 -6.65
N ALA A 69 19.08 20.23 -5.42
CA ALA A 69 19.51 19.53 -4.22
C ALA A 69 18.34 19.38 -3.23
N GLY A 70 17.49 18.38 -3.47
CA GLY A 70 16.57 17.93 -2.44
C GLY A 70 17.35 17.30 -1.27
N PRO A 71 16.79 17.25 -0.05
CA PRO A 71 17.42 16.55 1.06
C PRO A 71 17.71 15.10 0.66
N GLU A 72 18.89 14.60 1.01
CA GLU A 72 19.23 13.19 0.85
C GLU A 72 18.25 12.36 1.70
N LEU A 73 17.61 11.39 1.06
CA LEU A 73 16.69 10.48 1.72
C LEU A 73 17.35 9.12 1.86
N SER A 74 17.04 8.46 2.96
CA SER A 74 17.40 7.06 3.16
C SER A 74 16.42 6.21 2.37
N VAL A 75 16.97 5.32 1.55
CA VAL A 75 16.23 4.45 0.65
C VAL A 75 16.55 3.00 0.98
N PHE A 76 15.51 2.17 1.00
CA PHE A 76 15.59 0.74 1.22
C PHE A 76 14.90 0.03 0.05
N GLU A 77 15.69 -0.63 -0.79
CA GLU A 77 15.20 -1.38 -1.95
C GLU A 77 15.19 -2.87 -1.62
N LEU A 78 14.03 -3.49 -1.78
CA LEU A 78 13.82 -4.93 -1.63
C LEU A 78 13.37 -5.49 -2.98
N CYS A 79 14.12 -6.43 -3.50
CA CYS A 79 13.84 -7.10 -4.77
C CYS A 79 13.07 -8.42 -4.54
N ALA A 80 12.39 -8.91 -5.57
CA ALA A 80 11.62 -10.16 -5.54
C ALA A 80 12.48 -11.41 -5.33
N ASP A 81 13.78 -11.33 -5.59
CA ASP A 81 14.79 -12.35 -5.27
C ASP A 81 15.18 -12.37 -3.77
N GLY A 82 14.56 -11.49 -2.96
CA GLY A 82 14.88 -11.33 -1.53
C GLY A 82 16.11 -10.46 -1.28
N ARG A 83 16.72 -9.88 -2.32
CA ARG A 83 17.89 -9.02 -2.17
C ARG A 83 17.50 -7.65 -1.62
N VAL A 84 18.15 -7.28 -0.52
CA VAL A 84 18.01 -5.96 0.11
C VAL A 84 19.20 -5.09 -0.23
N THR A 85 18.94 -3.87 -0.73
CA THR A 85 19.98 -2.85 -0.91
C THR A 85 19.58 -1.52 -0.27
N PRO A 86 20.21 -1.15 0.86
CA PRO A 86 20.04 0.18 1.44
C PRO A 86 21.00 1.17 0.76
N TYR A 87 20.50 2.36 0.43
CA TYR A 87 21.32 3.44 -0.13
C TYR A 87 20.74 4.82 0.22
N GLN A 88 21.51 5.88 -0.04
CA GLN A 88 21.04 7.26 0.10
C GLN A 88 20.90 7.87 -1.28
N SER A 89 19.80 8.58 -1.52
CA SER A 89 19.54 9.21 -2.80
C SER A 89 18.54 10.34 -2.68
N THR A 90 18.49 11.20 -3.70
CA THR A 90 17.40 12.15 -3.85
C THR A 90 16.25 11.51 -4.62
N LEU A 91 15.00 11.93 -4.36
CA LEU A 91 13.83 11.47 -5.14
C LEU A 91 14.01 11.71 -6.65
N THR A 92 14.69 12.80 -7.01
CA THR A 92 14.97 13.15 -8.40
C THR A 92 15.99 12.21 -9.03
N SER A 93 16.98 11.72 -8.28
CA SER A 93 18.00 10.77 -8.77
C SER A 93 17.54 9.32 -8.77
N MET A 94 16.48 8.97 -8.03
CA MET A 94 15.94 7.60 -8.01
C MET A 94 15.48 7.11 -9.38
N HIS A 95 15.07 8.00 -10.29
CA HIS A 95 14.58 7.60 -11.61
C HIS A 95 15.59 6.76 -12.41
N THR A 96 16.89 7.00 -12.22
CA THR A 96 17.96 6.29 -12.94
C THR A 96 18.07 4.84 -12.47
N ARG A 97 17.80 4.57 -11.19
CA ARG A 97 17.80 3.21 -10.63
C ARG A 97 16.49 2.47 -10.89
N LEU A 98 15.37 3.16 -10.71
CA LEU A 98 14.04 2.56 -10.86
C LEU A 98 13.68 2.29 -12.33
N GLY A 99 14.38 2.91 -13.28
CA GLY A 99 13.99 2.87 -14.70
C GLY A 99 12.69 3.63 -15.00
N VAL A 100 12.15 4.33 -14.00
CA VAL A 100 10.85 5.01 -14.05
C VAL A 100 11.03 6.49 -13.70
N ARG A 101 10.45 7.38 -14.50
CA ARG A 101 10.49 8.83 -14.24
C ARG A 101 9.36 9.24 -13.32
N LEU A 102 9.70 9.53 -12.06
CA LEU A 102 8.77 10.15 -11.11
C LEU A 102 8.46 11.58 -11.57
N SER A 103 7.17 11.91 -11.71
CA SER A 103 6.76 13.26 -12.06
C SER A 103 6.93 14.20 -10.86
N ALA A 104 6.97 15.50 -11.11
CA ALA A 104 7.00 16.50 -10.03
C ALA A 104 5.78 16.38 -9.08
N ARG A 105 4.66 15.81 -9.55
CA ARG A 105 3.49 15.53 -8.70
C ARG A 105 3.76 14.35 -7.77
N ASP A 106 4.34 13.27 -8.27
CA ASP A 106 4.65 12.07 -7.46
C ASP A 106 5.69 12.38 -6.38
N VAL A 107 6.68 13.20 -6.71
CA VAL A 107 7.67 13.71 -5.73
C VAL A 107 7.01 14.54 -4.63
N ARG A 108 5.94 15.30 -4.92
CA ARG A 108 5.19 16.03 -3.91
C ARG A 108 4.38 15.10 -3.01
N LEU A 109 3.82 14.02 -3.57
CA LEU A 109 3.08 13.02 -2.81
C LEU A 109 3.99 12.33 -1.78
N LEU A 110 5.19 11.88 -2.17
CA LEU A 110 6.17 11.25 -1.25
C LEU A 110 6.73 12.19 -0.17
N ARG A 111 6.61 13.51 -0.38
CA ARG A 111 6.97 14.53 0.60
C ARG A 111 5.81 14.94 1.49
N SER A 112 4.58 14.67 1.07
CA SER A 112 3.40 14.93 1.89
C SER A 112 3.35 13.95 3.05
N SER A 113 2.61 14.30 4.10
CA SER A 113 2.30 13.40 5.22
C SER A 113 0.90 12.82 5.09
N THR A 114 0.30 12.96 3.91
CA THR A 114 -1.07 12.54 3.64
C THR A 114 -1.00 11.15 3.07
N PRO A 115 -1.70 10.16 3.66
CA PRO A 115 -1.69 8.82 3.10
C PRO A 115 -2.32 8.86 1.70
N VAL A 116 -1.68 8.18 0.76
CA VAL A 116 -2.04 8.13 -0.66
C VAL A 116 -1.64 6.80 -1.23
N LEU A 117 -2.53 6.17 -1.99
CA LEU A 117 -2.19 5.13 -2.95
C LEU A 117 -2.45 5.70 -4.35
N ALA A 118 -1.40 5.83 -5.16
CA ALA A 118 -1.52 6.38 -6.50
C ALA A 118 -0.96 5.41 -7.53
N VAL A 119 -1.88 4.82 -8.30
CA VAL A 119 -1.55 3.93 -9.40
C VAL A 119 -1.03 4.75 -10.59
N ARG A 120 0.09 4.31 -11.18
CA ARG A 120 0.74 4.94 -12.33
C ARG A 120 1.09 3.87 -13.36
N PRO A 121 1.29 4.24 -14.64
CA PRO A 121 1.69 3.26 -15.64
C PRO A 121 3.09 2.71 -15.33
N GLY A 122 3.14 1.45 -14.89
CA GLY A 122 4.37 0.71 -14.61
C GLY A 122 4.89 0.79 -13.17
N PHE A 123 4.21 1.50 -12.27
CA PHE A 123 4.57 1.55 -10.84
C PHE A 123 3.38 2.00 -9.98
N VAL A 124 3.41 1.65 -8.70
CA VAL A 124 2.44 2.13 -7.72
C VAL A 124 3.17 2.98 -6.70
N LEU A 125 2.68 4.19 -6.46
CA LEU A 125 3.17 5.05 -5.40
C LEU A 125 2.32 4.81 -4.16
N PHE A 126 2.96 4.59 -3.01
CA PHE A 126 2.24 4.45 -1.75
C PHE A 126 2.86 5.34 -0.68
N ASP A 127 1.99 5.97 0.10
CA ASP A 127 2.28 6.60 1.37
C ASP A 127 1.20 6.15 2.33
N LEU A 128 1.56 5.31 3.29
CA LEU A 128 0.65 4.77 4.30
C LEU A 128 1.08 5.26 5.70
N GLY A 129 1.65 6.47 5.77
CA GLY A 129 2.11 7.10 6.99
C GLY A 129 3.58 6.81 7.27
N GLU A 130 3.86 5.70 7.96
CA GLU A 130 5.25 5.35 8.31
C GLU A 130 5.95 4.60 7.17
N ALA A 131 5.20 3.82 6.40
CA ALA A 131 5.66 3.16 5.20
C ALA A 131 5.31 3.98 3.96
N LYS A 132 6.33 4.49 3.25
CA LYS A 132 6.14 5.19 1.98
C LYS A 132 7.19 4.78 0.97
N GLY A 133 6.81 4.74 -0.30
CA GLY A 133 7.67 4.19 -1.33
C GLY A 133 7.05 4.10 -2.70
N VAL A 134 7.81 3.43 -3.57
CA VAL A 134 7.46 3.11 -4.95
C VAL A 134 7.51 1.60 -5.09
N LEU A 135 6.43 1.02 -5.60
CA LEU A 135 6.31 -0.40 -5.92
C LEU A 135 6.41 -0.60 -7.43
N LEU A 136 7.26 -1.53 -7.83
CA LEU A 136 7.41 -2.03 -9.20
C LEU A 136 7.04 -3.52 -9.23
N HIS A 137 7.04 -4.12 -10.42
CA HIS A 137 6.71 -5.54 -10.61
C HIS A 137 7.71 -6.48 -9.91
N ASP A 138 8.99 -6.09 -9.83
CA ASP A 138 10.09 -6.94 -9.33
C ASP A 138 10.76 -6.43 -8.06
N ARG A 139 10.41 -5.21 -7.61
CA ARG A 139 11.05 -4.57 -6.46
C ARG A 139 10.16 -3.54 -5.81
N VAL A 140 10.38 -3.32 -4.52
CA VAL A 140 9.79 -2.23 -3.76
C VAL A 140 10.89 -1.34 -3.18
N VAL A 141 10.68 -0.03 -3.28
CA VAL A 141 11.64 0.97 -2.83
C VAL A 141 10.98 1.86 -1.80
N MET A 142 11.38 1.69 -0.54
CA MET A 142 10.89 2.48 0.58
C MET A 142 11.80 3.69 0.80
N VAL A 143 11.19 4.83 1.13
CA VAL A 143 11.90 6.11 1.23
C VAL A 143 11.54 6.82 2.53
N GLY A 144 12.53 7.37 3.24
CA GLY A 144 12.26 8.21 4.40
C GLY A 144 13.43 9.11 4.78
N SER A 145 13.14 10.04 5.67
CA SER A 145 14.15 10.97 6.20
C SER A 145 15.06 10.32 7.23
N ASP A 146 14.55 9.34 7.98
CA ASP A 146 15.27 8.66 9.04
C ASP A 146 15.73 7.27 8.58
N ARG A 147 17.06 7.08 8.50
CA ARG A 147 17.68 5.84 8.06
C ARG A 147 17.26 4.64 8.91
N GLN A 148 17.19 4.82 10.23
CA GLN A 148 16.92 3.70 11.12
C GLN A 148 15.46 3.27 11.01
N LYS A 149 14.53 4.24 10.96
CA LYS A 149 13.11 3.93 10.78
C LYS A 149 12.83 3.23 9.47
N VAL A 150 13.36 3.74 8.36
CA VAL A 150 13.18 3.12 7.04
C VAL A 150 13.73 1.70 7.02
N ARG A 151 14.87 1.48 7.66
CA ARG A 151 15.47 0.15 7.76
C ARG A 151 14.61 -0.81 8.58
N THR A 152 14.15 -0.42 9.77
CA THR A 152 13.30 -1.26 10.61
C THR A 152 11.99 -1.61 9.91
N ILE A 153 11.36 -0.63 9.25
CA ILE A 153 10.14 -0.87 8.48
C ILE A 153 10.43 -1.79 7.29
N GLY A 154 11.54 -1.59 6.58
CA GLY A 154 11.94 -2.43 5.46
C GLY A 154 12.24 -3.88 5.85
N GLU A 155 12.93 -4.09 6.97
CA GLU A 155 13.20 -5.42 7.54
C GLU A 155 11.91 -6.12 7.99
N GLU A 156 10.96 -5.39 8.57
CA GLU A 156 9.64 -5.92 8.95
C GLU A 156 8.80 -6.30 7.73
N VAL A 157 8.80 -5.48 6.68
CA VAL A 157 8.14 -5.82 5.39
C VAL A 157 8.77 -7.06 4.77
N GLN A 158 10.11 -7.17 4.80
CA GLN A 158 10.82 -8.35 4.31
C GLN A 158 10.41 -9.61 5.10
N HIS A 159 10.40 -9.54 6.43
CA HIS A 159 10.00 -10.66 7.28
C HIS A 159 8.57 -11.14 6.98
N ARG A 160 7.64 -10.20 6.76
CA ARG A 160 6.26 -10.51 6.38
C ARG A 160 6.16 -11.11 4.98
N LEU A 161 6.92 -10.60 4.02
CA LEU A 161 7.00 -11.18 2.69
C LEU A 161 7.55 -12.61 2.70
N ASP A 162 8.55 -12.88 3.53
CA ASP A 162 9.10 -14.22 3.70
C ASP A 162 8.07 -15.17 4.36
N ALA A 163 7.28 -14.66 5.31
CA ALA A 163 6.19 -15.41 5.93
C ALA A 163 5.07 -15.74 4.92
N LEU A 164 4.66 -14.74 4.12
CA LEU A 164 3.68 -14.93 3.04
C LEU A 164 4.19 -15.88 1.95
N SER A 165 5.51 -15.89 1.71
CA SER A 165 6.13 -16.78 0.72
C SER A 165 6.21 -18.24 1.19
N ARG A 166 6.20 -18.47 2.51
CA ARG A 166 6.17 -19.80 3.12
C ARG A 166 4.75 -20.35 3.32
N ALA A 167 3.73 -19.50 3.24
CA ALA A 167 2.34 -19.92 3.35
C ALA A 167 1.91 -20.68 2.07
N ASP A 168 1.13 -21.75 2.26
CA ASP A 168 0.57 -22.53 1.15
C ASP A 168 -0.26 -21.62 0.23
N GLY A 169 0.16 -21.49 -1.04
CA GLY A 169 -0.47 -20.59 -2.03
C GLY A 169 0.36 -19.36 -2.41
N ALA A 170 1.57 -19.19 -1.88
CA ALA A 170 2.46 -18.07 -2.21
C ALA A 170 2.75 -17.85 -3.71
N GLU A 171 2.79 -18.92 -4.50
CA GLU A 171 3.00 -18.85 -5.96
C GLU A 171 1.76 -18.36 -6.72
N GLU A 172 0.58 -18.35 -6.09
CA GLU A 172 -0.68 -17.95 -6.73
C GLU A 172 -0.77 -16.41 -6.87
N TYR A 173 0.00 -15.65 -6.08
CA TYR A 173 -0.07 -14.19 -6.05
C TYR A 173 1.20 -13.50 -6.59
N PRO A 174 1.04 -12.48 -7.45
CA PRO A 174 2.18 -11.75 -7.98
C PRO A 174 2.86 -10.92 -6.88
N PHE A 175 4.15 -10.61 -7.08
CA PHE A 175 4.99 -9.96 -6.07
C PHE A 175 4.38 -8.63 -5.59
N GLU A 176 3.87 -7.82 -6.51
CA GLU A 176 3.28 -6.53 -6.17
C GLU A 176 2.09 -6.62 -5.20
N VAL A 177 1.26 -7.66 -5.31
CA VAL A 177 0.11 -7.87 -4.42
C VAL A 177 0.60 -8.30 -3.04
N ARG A 178 1.57 -9.20 -2.98
CA ARG A 178 2.18 -9.66 -1.71
C ARG A 178 2.85 -8.51 -0.95
N VAL A 179 3.51 -7.59 -1.67
CA VAL A 179 4.10 -6.39 -1.05
C VAL A 179 3.02 -5.47 -0.51
N LEU A 180 1.97 -5.20 -1.28
CA LEU A 180 0.87 -4.34 -0.79
C LEU A 180 0.23 -4.93 0.45
N GLU A 181 -0.03 -6.24 0.48
CA GLU A 181 -0.54 -6.94 1.66
C GLU A 181 0.38 -6.76 2.86
N ALA A 182 1.68 -7.05 2.71
CA ALA A 182 2.66 -6.90 3.78
C ALA A 182 2.75 -5.45 4.30
N VAL A 183 2.69 -4.45 3.42
CA VAL A 183 2.74 -3.04 3.80
C VAL A 183 1.46 -2.59 4.50
N TYR A 184 0.28 -3.03 4.04
CA TYR A 184 -0.99 -2.73 4.71
C TYR A 184 -1.07 -3.38 6.08
N GLU A 185 -0.71 -4.65 6.19
CA GLU A 185 -0.70 -5.38 7.44
C GLU A 185 0.24 -4.71 8.47
N LEU A 186 1.42 -4.28 8.03
CA LEU A 186 2.33 -3.50 8.86
C LEU A 186 1.71 -2.17 9.29
N SER A 187 1.07 -1.45 8.36
CA SER A 187 0.44 -0.15 8.66
C SER A 187 -0.67 -0.28 9.71
N PHE A 188 -1.50 -1.32 9.63
CA PHE A 188 -2.51 -1.62 10.64
C PHE A 188 -1.89 -2.02 11.99
N THR A 189 -0.86 -2.86 11.97
CA THR A 189 -0.13 -3.25 13.19
C THR A 189 0.43 -2.01 13.92
N LEU A 190 1.01 -1.06 13.19
CA LEU A 190 1.52 0.20 13.78
C LEU A 190 0.41 1.10 14.33
N LEU A 191 -0.75 1.15 13.66
CA LEU A 191 -1.92 1.86 14.17
C LEU A 191 -2.43 1.24 15.47
N GLU A 192 -2.52 -0.09 15.54
CA GLU A 192 -2.95 -0.83 16.73
C GLU A 192 -1.99 -0.62 17.91
N GLN A 193 -0.68 -0.75 17.69
CA GLN A 193 0.33 -0.49 18.72
C GLN A 193 0.24 0.94 19.25
N SER A 194 0.04 1.91 18.35
CA SER A 194 -0.14 3.31 18.72
C SER A 194 -1.41 3.52 19.57
N LEU A 195 -2.51 2.85 19.22
CA LEU A 195 -3.77 2.89 19.94
C LEU A 195 -3.65 2.26 21.33
N GLN A 196 -3.02 1.09 21.44
CA GLN A 196 -2.77 0.42 22.71
C GLN A 196 -1.94 1.30 23.66
N ARG A 197 -0.86 1.89 23.14
CA ARG A 197 -0.02 2.82 23.92
C ARG A 197 -0.80 4.03 24.40
N LEU A 198 -1.57 4.68 23.53
CA LEU A 198 -2.39 5.85 23.91
C LEU A 198 -3.46 5.48 24.92
N THR A 199 -4.09 4.31 24.76
CA THR A 199 -5.10 3.80 25.71
C THR A 199 -4.50 3.58 27.08
N GLY A 200 -3.31 2.99 27.18
CA GLY A 200 -2.57 2.85 28.43
C GLY A 200 -2.31 4.20 29.10
N LEU A 201 -1.75 5.16 28.35
CA LEU A 201 -1.47 6.51 28.87
C LEU A 201 -2.72 7.25 29.35
N ILE A 202 -3.83 7.14 28.61
CA ILE A 202 -5.11 7.75 28.99
C ILE A 202 -5.65 7.10 30.26
N ASN A 203 -5.61 5.76 30.37
CA ASN A 203 -6.06 5.06 31.55
C ASN A 203 -5.23 5.43 32.78
N ASP A 204 -3.90 5.47 32.66
CA ASP A 204 -2.99 5.87 33.74
C ASP A 204 -3.25 7.31 34.20
N LEU A 205 -3.63 8.19 33.27
CA LEU A 205 -3.95 9.58 33.57
C LEU A 205 -5.32 9.71 34.23
N LEU A 206 -6.33 8.96 33.76
CA LEU A 206 -7.66 8.94 34.35
C LEU A 206 -7.65 8.33 35.75
N THR A 207 -6.88 7.26 35.98
CA THR A 207 -6.68 6.70 37.33
C THR A 207 -5.99 7.70 38.25
N ALA A 208 -4.93 8.37 37.78
CA ALA A 208 -4.26 9.42 38.55
C ALA A 208 -5.16 10.64 38.87
N LEU A 209 -6.15 10.94 38.01
CA LEU A 209 -7.16 11.98 38.26
C LEU A 209 -8.26 11.52 39.23
N THR A 210 -8.51 10.21 39.31
CA THR A 210 -9.56 9.61 40.14
C THR A 210 -9.05 9.29 41.56
N ASP A 211 -7.77 8.98 41.71
CA ASP A 211 -7.10 8.72 42.99
C ASP A 211 -7.02 10.01 43.84
N SER A 212 -8.04 10.16 44.69
CA SER A 212 -8.30 11.36 45.48
C SER A 212 -7.49 11.38 46.78
N SER A 213 -6.17 11.54 46.71
CA SER A 213 -5.37 11.85 47.91
C SER A 213 -5.34 13.37 48.14
N PRO A 214 -5.91 13.88 49.25
CA PRO A 214 -6.22 15.31 49.42
C PRO A 214 -4.99 16.21 49.66
N ALA A 215 -3.81 15.65 49.90
CA ALA A 215 -2.62 16.43 50.28
C ALA A 215 -1.75 16.88 49.09
N GLN A 216 -1.96 16.31 47.89
CA GLN A 216 -1.18 16.62 46.67
C GLN A 216 -2.06 16.85 45.43
N SER A 217 -3.39 16.92 45.62
CA SER A 217 -4.38 16.82 44.54
C SER A 217 -4.30 17.97 43.55
N ASP A 218 -4.18 19.21 44.00
CA ASP A 218 -4.52 20.35 43.13
C ASP A 218 -3.44 20.64 42.07
N SER A 219 -2.17 20.59 42.47
CA SER A 219 -1.04 20.75 41.52
C SER A 219 -0.91 19.56 40.57
N ARG A 220 -1.12 18.32 41.06
CA ARG A 220 -1.00 17.09 40.26
C ARG A 220 -2.18 16.95 39.30
N ARG A 221 -3.39 17.32 39.74
CA ARG A 221 -4.60 17.36 38.90
C ARG A 221 -4.49 18.43 37.83
N GLY A 222 -3.96 19.62 38.14
CA GLY A 222 -3.66 20.65 37.15
C GLY A 222 -2.69 20.15 36.06
N ALA A 223 -1.62 19.47 36.46
CA ALA A 223 -0.66 18.88 35.51
C ALA A 223 -1.27 17.74 34.66
N ALA A 224 -2.08 16.86 35.27
CA ALA A 224 -2.77 15.78 34.55
C ALA A 224 -3.82 16.31 33.57
N LEU A 225 -4.59 17.34 33.94
CA LEU A 225 -5.49 18.01 33.00
C LEU A 225 -4.73 18.69 31.86
N GLY A 226 -3.54 19.24 32.13
CA GLY A 226 -2.65 19.79 31.10
C GLY A 226 -2.16 18.74 30.09
N GLN A 227 -2.01 17.48 30.52
CA GLN A 227 -1.59 16.36 29.67
C GLN A 227 -2.75 15.73 28.87
N LEU A 228 -4.01 15.96 29.26
CA LEU A 228 -5.19 15.43 28.57
C LEU A 228 -5.34 16.02 27.16
N LEU A 229 -5.05 17.32 26.98
CA LEU A 229 -5.21 17.99 25.69
C LEU A 229 -4.24 17.43 24.62
N PRO A 230 -2.93 17.27 24.87
CA PRO A 230 -2.03 16.59 23.94
C PRO A 230 -2.45 15.15 23.59
N LEU A 231 -2.97 14.39 24.57
CA LEU A 231 -3.44 13.03 24.35
C LEU A 231 -4.69 13.01 23.46
N GLN A 232 -5.62 13.94 23.67
CA GLN A 232 -6.80 14.09 22.83
C GLN A 232 -6.43 14.44 21.37
N ILE A 233 -5.47 15.35 21.18
CA ILE A 233 -4.95 15.69 19.85
C ILE A 233 -4.34 14.45 19.19
N SER A 234 -3.50 13.71 19.92
CA SER A 234 -2.86 12.49 19.41
C SER A 234 -3.87 11.40 19.03
N LEU A 235 -4.93 11.23 19.81
CA LEU A 235 -6.03 10.30 19.50
C LEU A 235 -6.78 10.73 18.25
N ASN A 236 -7.08 12.03 18.12
CA ASN A 236 -7.76 12.55 16.94
C ASN A 236 -6.91 12.41 15.66
N ASP A 237 -5.60 12.61 15.77
CA ASP A 237 -4.65 12.38 14.67
C ASP A 237 -4.62 10.91 14.26
N LEU A 238 -4.56 9.99 15.22
CA LEU A 238 -4.62 8.55 14.97
C LEU A 238 -5.94 8.15 14.30
N ARG A 239 -7.07 8.65 14.81
CA ARG A 239 -8.40 8.44 14.23
C ARG A 239 -8.47 8.93 12.80
N THR A 240 -7.96 10.13 12.55
CA THR A 240 -7.94 10.73 11.21
C THR A 240 -7.09 9.88 10.27
N ARG A 241 -5.91 9.42 10.71
CA ARG A 241 -5.03 8.54 9.92
C ARG A 241 -5.70 7.21 9.58
N ALA A 242 -6.27 6.53 10.57
CA ALA A 242 -6.95 5.26 10.38
C ALA A 242 -8.12 5.39 9.39
N ARG A 243 -8.95 6.43 9.55
CA ARG A 243 -10.06 6.73 8.64
C ARG A 243 -9.57 6.94 7.21
N ARG A 244 -8.50 7.71 7.02
CA ARG A 244 -7.93 7.96 5.68
C ARG A 244 -7.42 6.67 5.02
N LEU A 245 -6.78 5.80 5.79
CA LEU A 245 -6.30 4.51 5.27
C LEU A 245 -7.47 3.62 4.81
N THR A 246 -8.58 3.60 5.57
CA THR A 246 -9.81 2.91 5.16
C THR A 246 -10.45 3.53 3.92
N GLU A 247 -10.51 4.86 3.83
CA GLU A 247 -11.03 5.57 2.64
C GLU A 247 -10.23 5.19 1.38
N ILE A 248 -8.90 5.17 1.45
CA ILE A 248 -8.04 4.78 0.32
C ILE A 248 -8.28 3.33 -0.10
N LEU A 249 -8.38 2.39 0.84
CA LEU A 249 -8.68 1.01 0.52
C LEU A 249 -10.05 0.87 -0.15
N GLN A 250 -11.04 1.61 0.34
CA GLN A 250 -12.38 1.60 -0.23
C GLN A 250 -12.37 2.18 -1.66
N GLU A 251 -11.71 3.32 -1.89
CA GLU A 251 -11.58 3.93 -3.22
C GLU A 251 -10.95 2.94 -4.23
N VAL A 252 -9.89 2.25 -3.82
CA VAL A 252 -9.17 1.29 -4.67
C VAL A 252 -10.01 0.03 -4.97
N LEU A 253 -10.83 -0.40 -4.01
CA LEU A 253 -11.74 -1.54 -4.20
C LEU A 253 -12.97 -1.16 -5.06
N GLU A 254 -13.39 0.10 -5.03
CA GLU A 254 -14.49 0.61 -5.85
C GLU A 254 -14.06 0.86 -7.31
N ASN A 255 -12.78 1.16 -7.55
CA ASN A 255 -12.23 1.44 -8.88
C ASN A 255 -11.53 0.22 -9.50
N GLU A 256 -12.25 -0.57 -10.30
CA GLU A 256 -11.68 -1.76 -10.98
C GLU A 256 -10.48 -1.42 -11.90
N ASP A 257 -10.47 -0.24 -12.51
CA ASP A 257 -9.36 0.23 -13.35
C ASP A 257 -8.07 0.46 -12.55
N GLU A 258 -8.18 1.00 -11.34
CA GLU A 258 -7.04 1.19 -10.44
C GLU A 258 -6.53 -0.16 -9.93
N LEU A 259 -7.46 -1.05 -9.57
CA LEU A 259 -7.14 -2.42 -9.17
C LEU A 259 -6.41 -3.19 -10.27
N ALA A 260 -6.89 -3.13 -11.51
CA ALA A 260 -6.22 -3.71 -12.67
C ALA A 260 -4.86 -3.05 -12.94
N GLY A 261 -4.75 -1.75 -12.70
CA GLY A 261 -3.51 -0.99 -12.80
C GLY A 261 -2.44 -1.37 -11.77
N MET A 262 -2.84 -1.89 -10.60
CA MET A 262 -1.91 -2.36 -9.58
C MET A 262 -1.23 -3.70 -9.92
N CYS A 263 -1.80 -4.51 -10.81
CA CYS A 263 -1.25 -5.80 -11.25
C CYS A 263 -0.12 -5.61 -12.29
N LEU A 264 1.01 -5.05 -11.85
CA LEU A 264 2.15 -4.68 -12.70
C LEU A 264 2.73 -5.86 -13.48
N SER A 265 2.82 -7.04 -12.87
CA SER A 265 3.37 -8.25 -13.51
C SER A 265 2.55 -8.69 -14.73
N LEU A 266 1.22 -8.57 -14.66
CA LEU A 266 0.33 -8.89 -15.78
C LEU A 266 0.41 -7.84 -16.89
N LEU A 267 0.53 -6.56 -16.52
CA LEU A 267 0.68 -5.48 -17.48
C LEU A 267 1.98 -5.59 -18.27
N GLU A 268 3.07 -5.99 -17.62
CA GLU A 268 4.35 -6.21 -18.29
C GLU A 268 4.32 -7.40 -19.24
N ARG A 269 3.72 -8.53 -18.84
CA ARG A 269 3.51 -9.67 -19.75
C ARG A 269 2.69 -9.27 -20.99
N ARG A 270 1.62 -8.49 -20.79
CA ARG A 270 0.79 -8.00 -21.91
C ARG A 270 1.56 -7.07 -22.84
N LYS A 271 2.44 -6.23 -22.30
CA LYS A 271 3.31 -5.35 -23.10
C LYS A 271 4.31 -6.15 -23.94
N GLN A 272 4.83 -7.26 -23.40
CA GLN A 272 5.76 -8.15 -24.10
C GLN A 272 5.07 -9.04 -25.15
N SER A 273 3.80 -9.39 -24.94
CA SER A 273 3.04 -10.24 -25.89
C SER A 273 2.55 -9.50 -27.14
N VAL A 274 2.66 -8.17 -27.20
CA VAL A 274 2.35 -7.41 -28.43
C VAL A 274 3.60 -7.43 -29.32
N PRO A 275 3.62 -8.19 -30.43
CA PRO A 275 4.73 -8.14 -31.36
C PRO A 275 4.88 -6.70 -31.88
N PRO A 276 6.10 -6.20 -32.09
CA PRO A 276 6.31 -4.86 -32.64
C PRO A 276 5.59 -4.79 -33.98
N ALA A 277 4.59 -3.91 -34.07
CA ALA A 277 3.89 -3.59 -35.31
C ALA A 277 4.90 -3.02 -36.31
N GLY A 278 5.54 -3.90 -37.07
CA GLY A 278 6.63 -3.54 -37.97
C GLY A 278 7.13 -4.63 -38.92
N ILE A 279 6.68 -5.90 -38.84
CA ILE A 279 7.04 -6.92 -39.83
C ILE A 279 5.87 -7.92 -40.07
N ALA A 280 4.68 -7.41 -40.40
CA ALA A 280 3.56 -8.27 -40.81
C ALA A 280 2.82 -7.70 -42.03
N THR A 281 3.57 -7.47 -43.12
CA THR A 281 3.03 -7.24 -44.46
C THR A 281 3.97 -7.83 -45.51
N ALA A 282 4.09 -9.16 -45.56
CA ALA A 282 4.69 -9.84 -46.73
C ALA A 282 4.27 -11.30 -46.94
N ALA A 283 3.37 -11.88 -46.12
CA ALA A 283 3.05 -13.32 -46.21
C ALA A 283 1.57 -13.65 -46.44
N ALA A 284 0.72 -12.66 -46.77
CA ALA A 284 -0.73 -12.86 -46.92
C ALA A 284 -1.26 -12.64 -48.36
N THR A 285 -0.39 -12.63 -49.37
CA THR A 285 -0.77 -12.48 -50.79
C THR A 285 -0.22 -13.59 -51.71
N ALA A 286 -0.04 -14.81 -51.17
CA ALA A 286 0.39 -15.97 -51.97
C ALA A 286 -0.63 -17.13 -52.01
N ALA A 287 -1.82 -16.98 -51.44
CA ALA A 287 -2.80 -18.07 -51.36
C ALA A 287 -4.22 -17.62 -51.78
N SER A 288 -4.36 -17.07 -52.98
CA SER A 288 -5.68 -16.95 -53.64
C SER A 288 -5.55 -16.83 -55.15
N SER A 289 -4.95 -17.82 -55.81
CA SER A 289 -5.08 -17.99 -57.26
C SER A 289 -4.71 -19.41 -57.72
N THR A 290 -5.49 -20.41 -57.34
CA THR A 290 -5.69 -21.61 -58.17
C THR A 290 -7.04 -22.21 -57.81
N ALA A 291 -8.06 -21.80 -58.55
CA ALA A 291 -9.32 -22.53 -58.65
C ALA A 291 -9.25 -23.43 -59.89
N ALA A 292 -9.96 -24.56 -59.78
CA ALA A 292 -10.48 -25.43 -60.84
C ALA A 292 -9.73 -26.75 -61.13
N ASP A 293 -10.56 -27.80 -61.12
CA ASP A 293 -10.44 -29.15 -61.72
C ASP A 293 -9.52 -30.17 -61.00
N VAL A 294 -9.92 -31.39 -60.61
CA VAL A 294 -10.82 -32.38 -61.23
C VAL A 294 -11.45 -33.30 -60.16
N SER A 295 -12.70 -33.69 -60.41
CA SER A 295 -13.53 -34.67 -59.67
C SER A 295 -13.12 -36.14 -59.81
N ALA A 296 -13.59 -36.93 -58.84
CA ALA A 296 -13.93 -38.38 -58.87
C ALA A 296 -12.82 -39.43 -58.64
N ALA A 297 -12.95 -40.23 -57.56
CA ALA A 297 -13.43 -41.62 -57.60
C ALA A 297 -13.18 -42.41 -56.28
N ALA A 298 -14.20 -43.20 -55.88
CA ALA A 298 -14.21 -44.47 -55.11
C ALA A 298 -13.53 -44.54 -53.72
N ALA A 299 -14.20 -44.79 -52.59
CA ALA A 299 -14.99 -45.97 -52.15
C ALA A 299 -14.15 -47.21 -51.74
N ILE A 300 -14.45 -47.72 -50.51
CA ILE A 300 -14.37 -49.11 -49.97
C ILE A 300 -13.36 -49.39 -48.81
N GLY A 301 -13.90 -49.94 -47.71
CA GLY A 301 -13.26 -50.81 -46.69
C GLY A 301 -12.94 -50.12 -45.35
N ALA A 302 -13.58 -50.32 -44.18
CA ALA A 302 -14.25 -51.43 -43.48
C ALA A 302 -13.34 -52.57 -42.96
N GLY A 303 -13.31 -52.73 -41.62
CA GLY A 303 -12.77 -53.87 -40.84
C GLY A 303 -11.33 -53.66 -40.35
N GLY A 304 -10.88 -53.96 -39.12
CA GLY A 304 -11.37 -54.67 -37.94
C GLY A 304 -10.11 -54.87 -37.04
N ALA A 305 -10.19 -54.58 -35.74
CA ALA A 305 -10.16 -55.56 -34.63
C ALA A 305 -8.78 -56.10 -34.20
N ALA A 306 -8.68 -56.26 -32.86
CA ALA A 306 -7.74 -57.08 -32.08
C ALA A 306 -6.29 -56.56 -31.89
N ASP A 307 -5.54 -56.89 -30.83
CA ASP A 307 -5.74 -57.37 -29.45
C ASP A 307 -4.32 -57.60 -28.90
N GLY A 308 -4.10 -57.53 -27.58
CA GLY A 308 -3.07 -58.31 -26.88
C GLY A 308 -1.62 -57.80 -26.71
N GLY A 309 -1.14 -57.93 -25.45
CA GLY A 309 0.29 -58.03 -25.05
C GLY A 309 0.72 -56.93 -24.07
N ALA A 310 0.63 -57.05 -22.73
CA ALA A 310 1.03 -58.07 -21.76
C ALA A 310 2.55 -58.33 -21.61
N ALA A 311 3.00 -58.08 -20.38
CA ALA A 311 4.11 -58.71 -19.63
C ALA A 311 5.54 -58.12 -19.68
N ALA A 312 6.03 -57.81 -18.46
CA ALA A 312 7.26 -58.31 -17.80
C ALA A 312 8.12 -57.16 -17.20
N VAL A 313 8.13 -56.94 -15.87
CA VAL A 313 8.90 -57.65 -14.80
C VAL A 313 10.35 -57.18 -14.66
N ALA A 314 10.66 -56.50 -13.53
CA ALA A 314 11.82 -56.68 -12.62
C ALA A 314 11.80 -55.52 -11.58
N ARG A 315 11.63 -55.76 -10.26
CA ARG A 315 12.67 -56.05 -9.23
C ARG A 315 13.80 -55.00 -9.24
N GLU A 316 14.25 -54.35 -8.17
CA GLU A 316 14.55 -54.75 -6.78
C GLU A 316 14.85 -53.43 -6.03
N GLY A 317 14.34 -53.12 -4.84
CA GLY A 317 14.89 -53.55 -3.55
C GLY A 317 15.81 -52.48 -2.93
N ARG A 318 15.40 -51.83 -1.83
CA ARG A 318 16.22 -51.72 -0.60
C ARG A 318 15.50 -50.97 0.53
N ASP A 319 15.36 -51.70 1.62
CA ASP A 319 15.11 -51.26 2.98
C ASP A 319 16.30 -50.45 3.53
N ALA A 320 16.01 -49.50 4.42
CA ALA A 320 16.81 -49.25 5.62
C ALA A 320 16.03 -48.34 6.58
N ASP A 321 15.76 -48.93 7.74
CA ASP A 321 15.17 -48.38 8.95
C ASP A 321 15.99 -47.26 9.60
N THR A 322 15.36 -46.58 10.57
CA THR A 322 15.83 -46.15 11.91
C THR A 322 15.21 -44.79 12.27
N GLU A 323 14.16 -44.76 13.10
CA GLU A 323 14.25 -44.65 14.56
C GLU A 323 14.96 -43.37 15.04
N SER A 324 14.17 -42.40 15.52
CA SER A 324 14.43 -41.69 16.79
C SER A 324 13.27 -40.73 17.10
N GLU A 325 12.32 -41.25 17.86
CA GLU A 325 11.53 -40.47 18.80
C GLU A 325 12.42 -39.97 19.94
N ALA A 326 11.96 -38.87 20.56
CA ALA A 326 12.19 -38.46 21.95
C ALA A 326 13.38 -37.54 22.28
N GLU A 327 13.13 -36.72 23.32
CA GLU A 327 13.93 -35.66 23.96
C GLU A 327 13.81 -34.26 23.28
N ALA A 328 13.27 -33.21 23.89
CA ALA A 328 12.98 -32.98 25.30
C ALA A 328 11.89 -31.90 25.50
N GLU A 329 10.79 -32.30 26.16
CA GLU A 329 10.09 -31.45 27.13
C GLU A 329 10.91 -31.47 28.43
N ALA A 330 11.52 -30.36 28.82
CA ALA A 330 11.79 -29.98 30.22
C ALA A 330 12.64 -28.70 30.28
N GLU A 331 12.00 -27.53 30.42
CA GLU A 331 12.49 -26.51 31.36
C GLU A 331 11.39 -25.47 31.63
N ALA A 332 10.41 -25.90 32.42
CA ALA A 332 9.64 -25.01 33.27
C ALA A 332 10.09 -25.28 34.73
N ALA A 333 10.28 -24.20 35.48
CA ALA A 333 10.66 -24.12 36.90
C ALA A 333 12.16 -23.97 37.23
N ALA A 334 12.65 -22.74 37.05
CA ALA A 334 13.53 -22.06 38.01
C ALA A 334 13.13 -20.58 38.08
#